data_AF-A0A520JH19-F1
#
_entry.id   AF-A0A520JH19-F1
#
_cell.length_a   1.000
_cell.length_b   1.000
_cell.length_c   1.000
_cell.angle_alpha   90.00
_cell.angle_beta   90.00
_cell.angle_gamma   90.00
#
_symmetry.space_group_name_H-M   'P 1'
#
loop_
_entity.id
_entity.type
_entity.pdbx_description
1 polymer ?
#
loop_
_entity_poly.entity_id
_entity_poly.type
_entity_poly.pdbx_seq_one_letter_code
_entity_poly.pdbx_strand_id
1 'polypeptide(L)'
;PRDDPEAHALAQLAKRVGFRIIPGLGERVIYREMFPAGLTMIDSKAFGSMGLAHVAARQELREMMAALQLPEVVEQAPDVAA
;
A
#
# COMPACT_ATOMS: atom_id res chain seq x y z
N PRO A 1 22.49 -14.11 -7.74
CA PRO A 1 21.92 -12.90 -7.09
C PRO A 1 22.88 -11.72 -7.30
N ARG A 2 22.47 -10.68 -8.03
CA ARG A 2 23.27 -9.45 -8.14
C ARG A 2 23.21 -8.74 -6.78
N ASP A 3 24.36 -8.34 -6.26
CA ASP A 3 24.43 -7.42 -5.11
C ASP A 3 23.83 -6.08 -5.54
N ASP A 4 22.70 -5.69 -4.94
CA ASP A 4 22.05 -4.40 -5.17
C ASP A 4 22.58 -3.39 -4.14
N PRO A 5 23.45 -2.44 -4.56
CA PRO A 5 24.05 -1.49 -3.63
C PRO A 5 23.04 -0.51 -3.02
N GLU A 6 21.94 -0.22 -3.72
CA GLU A 6 20.92 0.72 -3.25
C GLU A 6 20.12 0.12 -2.09
N ALA A 7 19.72 -1.15 -2.24
CA ALA A 7 19.06 -1.90 -1.17
C ALA A 7 19.94 -1.99 0.09
N HIS A 8 21.26 -2.17 -0.09
CA HIS A 8 22.20 -2.19 1.02
C HIS A 8 22.32 -0.83 1.73
N ALA A 9 22.39 0.26 0.98
CA ALA A 9 22.42 1.62 1.53
C ALA A 9 21.15 1.94 2.33
N LEU A 10 19.97 1.59 1.79
CA LEU A 10 18.70 1.81 2.47
C LEU A 10 18.60 0.97 3.76
N ALA A 11 19.10 -0.26 3.76
CA ALA A 11 19.16 -1.12 4.94
C ALA A 11 20.09 -0.56 6.04
N GLN A 12 21.23 0.04 5.67
CA GLN A 12 22.09 0.73 6.64
C GLN A 12 21.41 1.96 7.24
N LEU A 13 20.69 2.74 6.42
CA LEU A 13 19.98 3.93 6.88
C LEU A 13 18.81 3.58 7.80
N ALA A 14 18.03 2.54 7.46
CA ALA A 14 16.93 2.05 8.26
C ALA A 14 17.34 1.76 9.72
N LYS A 15 18.50 1.10 9.89
CA LYS A 15 19.07 0.79 11.21
C LYS A 15 19.47 2.04 12.02
N ARG A 16 19.94 3.10 11.35
CA ARG A 16 20.42 4.32 12.00
C ARG A 16 19.30 5.30 12.35
N VAL A 17 18.27 5.39 11.50
CA VAL A 17 17.18 6.38 11.62
C VAL A 17 15.95 5.79 12.30
N GLY A 18 15.76 4.47 12.27
CA GLY A 18 14.64 3.80 12.92
C GLY A 18 13.36 3.74 12.06
N PHE A 19 13.50 3.51 10.76
CA PHE A 19 12.35 3.22 9.88
C PHE A 19 12.39 1.78 9.36
N ARG A 20 11.25 1.28 8.87
CA ARG A 20 11.13 -0.02 8.21
C ARG A 20 11.02 0.16 6.70
N ILE A 21 11.57 -0.78 5.95
CA ILE A 21 11.43 -0.85 4.50
C ILE A 21 10.29 -1.84 4.21
N ILE A 22 9.31 -1.40 3.41
CA ILE A 22 8.18 -2.22 2.98
C ILE A 22 8.05 -2.15 1.46
N PRO A 23 7.44 -3.15 0.79
CA PRO A 23 7.13 -3.04 -0.64
C PRO A 23 6.24 -1.82 -0.90
N GLY A 24 6.58 -1.07 -1.95
CA GLY A 24 5.81 0.09 -2.41
C GLY A 24 4.85 -0.26 -3.54
N LEU A 25 4.28 0.77 -4.16
CA LEU A 25 3.46 0.65 -5.36
C LEU A 25 4.31 0.98 -6.59
N GLY A 26 4.19 0.19 -7.65
CA GLY A 26 4.83 0.52 -8.93
C GLY A 26 4.14 1.71 -9.59
N GLU A 27 4.86 2.46 -10.43
CA GLU A 27 4.21 3.48 -11.26
C GLU A 27 3.30 2.81 -12.30
N ARG A 28 2.02 3.22 -12.33
CA ARG A 28 1.02 2.66 -13.24
C ARG A 28 0.08 3.74 -13.74
N VAL A 29 -0.30 3.66 -15.02
CA VAL A 29 -1.25 4.59 -15.66
C VAL A 29 -2.62 4.58 -14.97
N ILE A 30 -3.05 3.43 -14.43
CA ILE A 30 -4.35 3.29 -13.77
C ILE A 30 -4.56 4.29 -12.61
N TYR A 31 -3.50 4.64 -11.87
CA TYR A 31 -3.61 5.64 -10.80
C TYR A 31 -3.96 7.03 -11.34
N ARG A 32 -3.46 7.38 -12.53
CA ARG A 32 -3.76 8.65 -13.20
C ARG A 32 -5.17 8.66 -13.80
N GLU A 33 -5.63 7.52 -14.30
CA GLU A 33 -7.00 7.37 -14.86
C GLU A 33 -8.08 7.44 -13.79
N MET A 34 -7.83 6.90 -12.59
CA MET A 34 -8.77 6.96 -11.46
C MET A 34 -8.82 8.32 -10.77
N PHE A 35 -7.73 9.11 -10.86
CA PHE A 35 -7.57 10.37 -10.13
C PHE A 35 -8.69 11.40 -10.37
N PRO A 36 -9.16 11.66 -11.61
CA PRO A 36 -10.23 12.63 -11.85
C PRO A 36 -11.55 12.27 -11.17
N ALA A 37 -11.81 10.99 -10.95
CA ALA A 37 -13.01 10.50 -10.28
C ALA A 37 -12.83 10.36 -8.75
N GLY A 38 -11.63 10.64 -8.22
CA GLY A 38 -11.32 10.44 -6.81
C GLY A 38 -11.35 8.98 -6.35
N LEU A 39 -11.15 8.03 -7.27
CA LEU A 39 -11.22 6.60 -6.97
C LEU A 39 -9.88 6.02 -6.54
N THR A 40 -9.92 4.96 -5.73
CA THR A 40 -8.77 4.20 -5.27
C THR A 40 -8.90 2.72 -5.63
N MET A 41 -7.79 1.96 -5.60
CA MET A 41 -7.80 0.51 -5.87
C MET A 41 -8.66 -0.32 -4.89
N ILE A 42 -9.13 0.28 -3.80
CA ILE A 42 -10.02 -0.33 -2.81
C ILE A 42 -11.49 -0.21 -3.24
N ASP A 43 -11.83 0.75 -4.11
CA ASP A 43 -13.18 1.05 -4.59
C ASP A 43 -13.65 0.06 -5.67
N SER A 44 -13.49 -1.24 -5.41
CA SER A 44 -13.67 -2.30 -6.40
C SER A 44 -15.06 -2.34 -7.03
N LYS A 45 -16.07 -1.81 -6.31
CA LYS A 45 -17.47 -1.74 -6.73
C LYS A 45 -17.75 -0.56 -7.68
N ALA A 46 -16.87 0.44 -7.72
CA ALA A 46 -16.98 1.58 -8.63
C ALA A 46 -16.31 1.32 -9.99
N PHE A 47 -15.50 0.27 -10.10
CA PHE A 47 -14.94 -0.16 -11.38
C PHE A 47 -15.96 -0.96 -12.18
N GLY A 48 -16.07 -0.65 -13.47
CA GLY A 48 -16.84 -1.47 -14.41
C GLY A 48 -16.17 -2.83 -14.65
N SER A 49 -14.99 -2.84 -15.29
CA SER A 49 -14.24 -4.06 -15.59
C SER A 49 -12.79 -3.95 -15.09
N MET A 50 -12.28 -5.02 -14.47
CA MET A 50 -10.88 -5.11 -14.05
C MET A 50 -10.02 -5.75 -15.15
N GLY A 51 -9.12 -4.96 -15.74
CA GLY A 51 -8.04 -5.48 -16.58
C GLY A 51 -6.83 -5.99 -15.77
N LEU A 52 -5.89 -6.67 -16.43
CA LEU A 52 -4.68 -7.23 -15.79
C LEU A 52 -3.86 -6.21 -14.98
N ALA A 53 -3.77 -4.96 -15.45
CA ALA A 53 -3.08 -3.88 -14.74
C ALA A 53 -3.70 -3.58 -13.36
N HIS A 54 -5.03 -3.70 -13.23
CA HIS A 54 -5.74 -3.51 -11.97
C HIS A 54 -5.40 -4.63 -10.98
N VAL A 55 -5.31 -5.86 -11.47
CA VAL A 55 -4.99 -7.03 -10.64
C VAL A 55 -3.59 -6.88 -10.05
N ALA A 56 -2.60 -6.51 -10.88
CA ALA A 56 -1.23 -6.28 -10.41
C ALA A 56 -1.15 -5.12 -9.40
N ALA A 57 -1.81 -3.99 -9.67
CA ALA A 57 -1.86 -2.86 -8.74
C ALA A 57 -2.51 -3.24 -7.39
N ARG A 58 -3.58 -4.05 -7.43
CA ARG A 58 -4.25 -4.54 -6.22
C ARG A 58 -3.37 -5.50 -5.43
N GLN A 59 -2.56 -6.30 -6.11
CA GLN A 59 -1.63 -7.21 -5.46
C GLN A 59 -0.52 -6.44 -4.72
N GLU A 60 0.10 -5.44 -5.37
CA GLU A 60 1.08 -4.55 -4.73
C GLU A 60 0.49 -3.85 -3.49
N LEU A 61 -0.74 -3.34 -3.62
CA LEU A 61 -1.44 -2.73 -2.50
C LEU A 61 -1.65 -3.72 -1.34
N ARG A 62 -2.03 -4.97 -1.63
CA ARG A 62 -2.19 -6.00 -0.58
C ARG A 62 -0.88 -6.29 0.14
N GLU A 63 0.22 -6.40 -0.59
CA GLU A 63 1.55 -6.65 -0.03
C GLU A 63 2.03 -5.48 0.85
N MET A 64 1.84 -4.25 0.38
CA MET A 64 2.13 -3.05 1.16
C MET A 64 1.31 -3.00 2.45
N MET A 65 -0.01 -3.22 2.37
CA MET A 65 -0.91 -3.20 3.53
C MET A 65 -0.55 -4.29 4.55
N ALA A 66 -0.17 -5.48 4.11
CA ALA A 66 0.29 -6.55 5.00
C ALA A 66 1.60 -6.18 5.71
N ALA A 67 2.53 -5.53 5.01
CA ALA A 67 3.82 -5.11 5.55
C ALA A 67 3.72 -3.95 6.56
N LEU A 68 2.64 -3.18 6.53
CA LEU A 68 2.41 -2.13 7.53
C LEU A 68 2.27 -2.69 8.94
N GLN A 69 1.77 -3.93 9.10
CA GLN A 69 1.54 -4.57 10.40
C GLN A 69 0.68 -3.67 11.33
N LEU A 70 -0.41 -3.14 10.78
CA LEU A 70 -1.31 -2.26 11.52
C LEU A 70 -1.96 -3.02 12.68
N PRO A 71 -2.19 -2.35 13.84
CA PRO A 71 -2.94 -2.96 14.93
C PRO A 71 -4.36 -3.29 14.48
N GLU A 72 -4.95 -4.31 15.10
CA GLU A 72 -6.38 -4.58 14.90
C GLU A 72 -7.19 -3.35 15.31
N VAL A 73 -8.14 -2.99 14.45
CA VAL A 73 -9.09 -1.91 14.76
C VAL A 73 -10.02 -2.44 15.84
N VAL A 74 -9.72 -2.11 17.10
CA VAL A 74 -10.64 -2.34 18.20
C VAL A 74 -11.78 -1.36 18.04
N GLU A 75 -12.97 -1.87 17.73
CA GLU A 75 -14.19 -1.07 17.66
C GLU A 75 -14.41 -0.48 19.07
N GLN A 76 -14.15 0.82 19.22
CA GLN A 76 -14.43 1.52 20.46
C GLN A 76 -15.95 1.53 20.64
N ALA A 77 -16.44 0.78 21.63
CA ALA A 77 -17.85 0.83 22.01
C ALA A 77 -18.25 2.30 22.23
N PRO A 78 -19.45 2.73 21.80
CA PRO A 78 -19.88 4.11 21.99
C PRO A 78 -19.81 4.44 23.47
N ASP A 79 -19.13 5.54 23.80
CA ASP A 79 -19.10 6.12 25.13
C ASP A 79 -20.50 6.65 25.45
N VAL A 80 -21.39 5.76 25.88
CA VAL A 80 -22.73 6.10 26.39
C VAL A 80 -22.61 6.46 27.86
N ALA A 81 -22.01 7.62 28.13
CA ALA A 81 -22.04 8.24 29.45
C ALA A 81 -21.94 9.78 29.35
N ALA A 82 -23.08 10.44 29.11
CA ALA A 82 -23.40 11.77 29.65
C ALA A 82 -24.92 11.98 29.62
#